data_AF-A0A535PP47-F1
#
_entry.id   AF-A0A535PP47-F1
#
_cell.length_a   1.000
_cell.length_b   1.000
_cell.length_c   1.000
_cell.angle_alpha   90.00
_cell.angle_beta   90.00
_cell.angle_gamma   90.00
#
_symmetry.space_group_name_H-M   'P 1'
#
loop_
_entity.id
_entity.type
_entity.pdbx_description
1 polymer ?
#
loop_
_entity_poly.entity_id
_entity_poly.type
_entity_poly.pdbx_seq_one_letter_code
_entity_poly.pdbx_strand_id
1 'polypeptide(L)'
;MVGDQNERLVKNVYAELAQRDPGGIRYATWRLEDGVTFIHIFTTDAEDRSSPLATIKAFNEFQRDLADRCAEQPVSQAVTVVGSYRMLQS
;
A
#
# COMPACT_ATOMS: atom_id res chain seq x y z
N MET A 1 14.50 -12.64 5.69
CA MET A 1 15.17 -11.37 5.34
C MET A 1 14.20 -10.20 5.57
N VAL A 2 14.67 -8.94 5.68
CA VAL A 2 13.81 -7.76 5.95
C VAL A 2 12.66 -7.63 4.92
N GLY A 3 12.94 -7.91 3.64
CA GLY A 3 11.93 -7.91 2.58
C GLY A 3 10.78 -8.91 2.81
N ASP A 4 11.05 -10.07 3.41
CA ASP A 4 10.03 -11.10 3.67
C ASP A 4 9.11 -10.69 4.82
N GLN A 5 9.65 -9.97 5.81
CA GLN A 5 8.83 -9.36 6.87
C GLN A 5 7.91 -8.29 6.29
N ASN A 6 8.43 -7.44 5.39
CA ASN A 6 7.63 -6.40 4.74
C ASN A 6 6.50 -7.02 3.90
N GLU A 7 6.83 -8.05 3.10
CA GLU A 7 5.85 -8.79 2.30
C GLU A 7 4.74 -9.40 3.16
N ARG A 8 5.08 -10.00 4.32
CA ARG A 8 4.10 -10.56 5.24
C ARG A 8 3.14 -9.49 5.78
N LEU A 9 3.66 -8.33 6.18
CA LEU A 9 2.83 -7.22 6.67
C LEU A 9 1.90 -6.70 5.58
N VAL A 10 2.41 -6.50 4.36
CA VAL A 10 1.60 -6.07 3.21
C VAL A 10 0.52 -7.10 2.86
N LYS A 11 0.83 -8.40 2.89
CA LYS A 11 -0.16 -9.47 2.68
C LYS A 11 -1.29 -9.43 3.71
N ASN A 12 -1.00 -9.07 4.96
CA ASN A 12 -2.04 -8.87 5.97
C ASN A 12 -2.97 -7.69 5.64
N VAL A 13 -2.43 -6.61 5.06
CA VAL A 13 -3.24 -5.48 4.56
C VAL A 13 -4.24 -5.98 3.52
N TYR A 14 -3.76 -6.72 2.52
CA TYR A 14 -4.63 -7.30 1.49
C TYR A 14 -5.67 -8.27 2.05
N ALA A 15 -5.31 -9.08 3.04
CA ALA A 15 -6.25 -9.99 3.69
C ALA A 15 -7.37 -9.23 4.41
N GLU A 16 -7.06 -8.17 5.16
CA GLU A 16 -8.07 -7.35 5.83
C GLU A 16 -8.92 -6.57 4.82
N LEU A 17 -8.31 -6.04 3.76
CA LEU A 17 -9.04 -5.37 2.67
C LEU A 17 -10.05 -6.29 2.00
N ALA A 18 -9.66 -7.53 1.69
CA ALA A 18 -10.56 -8.51 1.08
C ALA A 18 -11.71 -8.92 2.01
N GLN A 19 -11.51 -8.86 3.33
CA GLN A 19 -12.56 -9.19 4.31
C GLN A 19 -13.53 -8.03 4.55
N ARG A 20 -13.01 -6.80 4.62
CA ARG A 20 -13.80 -5.62 5.00
C ARG A 20 -14.44 -4.92 3.82
N ASP A 21 -13.82 -5.01 2.65
CA ASP A 21 -14.19 -4.28 1.43
C ASP A 21 -14.70 -2.87 1.71
N PRO A 22 -13.81 -1.93 2.09
CA PRO A 22 -14.23 -0.57 2.40
C PRO A 22 -14.80 0.18 1.17
N GLY A 23 -14.71 -0.39 -0.03
CA GLY A 23 -15.08 0.26 -1.29
C GLY A 23 -14.19 1.45 -1.63
N GLY A 24 -14.30 1.95 -2.87
CA GLY A 24 -13.73 3.23 -3.29
C GLY A 24 -12.20 3.34 -3.20
N ILE A 25 -11.47 2.22 -3.12
CA ILE A 25 -10.01 2.19 -3.09
C ILE A 25 -9.44 1.21 -4.10
N ARG A 26 -8.28 1.55 -4.65
CA ARG A 26 -7.46 0.64 -5.46
C ARG A 26 -6.04 0.71 -4.92
N TYR A 27 -5.48 -0.45 -4.61
CA TYR A 27 -4.19 -0.55 -3.93
C TYR A 27 -3.33 -1.66 -4.55
N ALA A 28 -2.16 -1.30 -5.05
CA ALA A 28 -1.24 -2.22 -5.69
C ALA A 28 0.16 -2.07 -5.08
N THR A 29 0.84 -3.21 -4.92
CA THR A 29 2.18 -3.28 -4.36
C THR A 29 3.06 -4.18 -5.24
N TRP A 30 4.27 -3.73 -5.52
CA TRP A 30 5.30 -4.52 -6.20
C TRP A 30 6.53 -4.64 -5.31
N ARG A 31 7.22 -5.77 -5.39
CA ARG A 31 8.58 -5.98 -4.87
C ARG A 31 9.53 -5.97 -6.06
N LEU A 32 10.58 -5.17 -6.02
CA LEU A 32 11.59 -5.14 -7.07
C LEU A 32 12.53 -6.35 -6.97
N GLU A 33 13.33 -6.56 -8.01
CA GLU A 33 14.24 -7.72 -8.14
C GLU A 33 15.30 -7.77 -7.02
N ASP A 34 15.68 -6.63 -6.46
CA ASP A 34 16.59 -6.55 -5.30
C ASP A 34 16.04 -7.22 -4.02
N GLY A 35 14.75 -7.59 -4.04
CA GLY A 35 14.09 -8.30 -2.96
C GLY A 35 13.85 -7.44 -1.70
N VAL A 36 14.13 -6.14 -1.72
CA VAL A 36 14.00 -5.27 -0.54
C VAL A 36 13.29 -3.96 -0.83
N THR A 37 13.23 -3.54 -2.10
CA THR A 37 12.53 -2.33 -2.53
C THR A 37 11.09 -2.65 -2.88
N PHE A 38 10.16 -1.83 -2.38
CA PHE A 38 8.73 -1.96 -2.63
C PHE A 38 8.16 -0.67 -3.21
N ILE A 39 7.28 -0.82 -4.21
CA ILE A 39 6.50 0.27 -4.78
C ILE A 39 5.05 0.08 -4.36
N HIS A 40 4.43 1.13 -3.83
CA HIS A 40 3.03 1.13 -3.44
C HIS A 40 2.28 2.21 -4.21
N ILE A 41 1.17 1.84 -4.85
CA ILE A 41 0.26 2.78 -5.51
C ILE A 41 -1.13 2.65 -4.89
N PHE A 42 -1.67 3.78 -4.45
CA PHE A 42 -2.98 3.89 -3.84
C PHE A 42 -3.78 4.98 -4.56
N THR A 43 -5.02 4.67 -4.91
CA THR A 43 -6.01 5.64 -5.40
C THR A 43 -7.31 5.48 -4.62
N THR A 44 -8.00 6.58 -4.37
CA THR A 44 -9.30 6.60 -3.68
C THR A 44 -10.29 7.47 -4.44
N ASP A 45 -11.56 7.09 -4.40
CA ASP A 45 -12.66 7.88 -4.95
C ASP A 45 -13.18 8.92 -3.93
N ALA A 46 -12.65 8.91 -2.69
CA ALA A 46 -13.00 9.86 -1.63
C ALA A 46 -12.57 11.30 -1.97
N GLU A 47 -13.52 12.24 -1.87
CA GLU A 47 -13.28 13.67 -2.09
C GLU A 47 -12.53 14.33 -0.93
N ASP A 48 -12.76 13.83 0.29
CA ASP A 48 -11.94 14.20 1.43
C ASP A 48 -10.65 13.38 1.39
N ARG A 49 -9.50 14.02 1.61
CA ARG A 49 -8.19 13.34 1.59
C ARG A 49 -8.02 12.30 2.71
N SER A 50 -9.11 11.88 3.36
CA SER A 50 -9.13 10.74 4.24
C SER A 50 -8.79 9.52 3.38
N SER A 51 -7.75 8.78 3.78
CA SER A 51 -7.42 7.53 3.12
C SER A 51 -8.25 6.45 3.79
N PRO A 52 -9.19 5.77 3.11
CA PRO A 52 -9.88 4.63 3.71
C PRO A 52 -8.91 3.55 4.19
N LEU A 53 -7.68 3.48 3.65
CA LEU A 53 -6.60 2.63 4.18
C LEU A 53 -6.22 2.95 5.62
N ALA A 54 -6.33 4.20 6.07
CA ALA A 54 -6.05 4.56 7.46
C ALA A 54 -7.00 3.88 8.46
N THR A 55 -8.18 3.44 7.99
CA THR A 55 -9.14 2.68 8.82
C THR A 55 -8.82 1.19 8.90
N ILE A 56 -7.84 0.71 8.12
CA ILE A 56 -7.43 -0.70 8.05
C ILE A 56 -6.36 -0.94 9.11
N LYS A 57 -6.64 -1.84 10.05
CA LYS A 57 -5.75 -2.09 11.20
C LYS A 57 -4.40 -2.61 10.75
N ALA A 58 -4.38 -3.57 9.82
CA ALA A 58 -3.18 -4.13 9.24
C ALA A 58 -2.33 -3.08 8.51
N PHE A 59 -2.95 -2.04 7.94
CA PHE A 59 -2.21 -0.95 7.30
C PHE A 59 -1.49 -0.07 8.34
N ASN A 60 -2.12 0.18 9.48
CA ASN A 60 -1.49 0.87 10.60
C ASN A 60 -0.34 0.03 11.20
N GLU A 61 -0.50 -1.29 11.29
CA GLU A 61 0.57 -2.20 11.72
C GLU A 61 1.74 -2.25 10.73
N PHE A 62 1.45 -2.25 9.43
CA PHE A 62 2.47 -2.16 8.39
C PHE A 62 3.33 -0.90 8.52
N GLN A 63 2.71 0.24 8.83
CA GLN A 63 3.40 1.53 8.97
C GLN A 63 4.13 1.72 10.31
N ARG A 64 3.66 1.10 11.40
CA ARG A 64 4.09 1.40 12.78
C ARG A 64 5.61 1.41 12.96
N ASP A 65 6.28 0.38 12.45
CA ASP A 65 7.73 0.20 12.62
C ASP A 65 8.46 0.41 11.29
N LEU A 66 7.86 1.15 10.34
CA LEU A 66 8.44 1.37 9.02
C LEU A 66 9.80 2.10 9.11
N ALA A 67 9.89 3.10 10.00
CA ALA A 67 11.11 3.86 10.22
C ALA A 67 12.28 2.97 10.64
N ASP A 68 12.03 2.00 11.53
CA ASP A 68 13.06 1.11 12.07
C ASP A 68 13.43 -0.04 11.12
N ARG A 69 12.48 -0.47 10.28
CA ARG A 69 12.69 -1.56 9.31
C ARG A 69 13.40 -1.10 8.04
N CYS A 70 13.37 0.19 7.73
CA CYS A 70 13.89 0.75 6.50
C CYS A 70 15.27 1.38 6.69
N ALA A 71 16.29 0.80 6.05
CA ALA A 71 17.62 1.43 5.97
C ALA A 71 17.57 2.77 5.21
N GLU A 72 16.72 2.83 4.17
CA GLU A 72 16.36 4.04 3.45
C GLU A 72 14.84 4.21 3.50
N GLN A 73 14.38 5.39 3.90
CA GLN A 73 12.95 5.67 4.06
C GLN A 73 12.26 5.75 2.69
N PRO A 74 11.00 5.28 2.57
CA PRO A 74 10.27 5.38 1.32
C PRO A 74 9.95 6.84 0.99
N VAL A 75 10.09 7.18 -0.28
CA VAL A 75 9.68 8.48 -0.81
C VAL A 75 8.21 8.41 -1.20
N SER A 76 7.36 9.25 -0.59
CA SER A 76 5.94 9.37 -0.93
C SER A 76 5.70 10.62 -1.76
N GLN A 77 5.02 10.46 -2.90
CA GLN A 77 4.70 11.55 -3.83
C GLN A 77 3.29 11.40 -4.37
N ALA A 78 2.61 12.53 -4.57
CA ALA A 78 1.36 12.55 -5.31
C ALA A 78 1.63 12.26 -6.80
N VAL A 79 0.77 11.45 -7.41
CA VAL A 79 0.86 11.11 -8.83
C VAL A 79 -0.44 11.44 -9.55
N THR A 80 -0.34 11.87 -10.80
CA THR A 80 -1.49 12.03 -11.71
C THR A 80 -1.50 10.86 -12.68
N VAL A 81 -2.61 10.10 -12.70
CA VAL A 81 -2.75 8.98 -13.64
C VAL A 81 -2.95 9.55 -15.05
N VAL A 82 -1.96 9.32 -15.92
CA VAL A 82 -2.08 9.64 -17.36
C VAL A 82 -2.89 8.57 -18.10
N GLY A 83 -2.86 7.32 -17.63
CA GLY A 83 -3.67 6.21 -18.12
C GLY A 83 -3.46 4.94 -17.29
N SER A 84 -4.44 4.03 -17.32
CA SER A 84 -4.36 2.71 -16.70
C SER A 84 -5.15 1.68 -17.50
N TYR A 85 -4.53 0.56 -17.85
CA TYR A 85 -5.19 -0.52 -18.57
C TYR A 85 -5.31 -1.74 -17.65
N ARG A 86 -6.55 -2.09 -17.26
CA ARG A 86 -6.89 -3.24 -16.40
C ARG A 86 -6.20 -3.30 -15.03
N MET A 87 -5.62 -2.21 -14.56
CA MET A 87 -4.82 -2.19 -13.34
C MET A 87 -5.44 -1.34 -12.23
N LEU A 88 -5.81 -0.08 -12.54
CA LEU A 88 -6.44 0.86 -11.60
C LEU A 88 -7.85 1.23 -12.06
N GLN A 89 -8.51 0.36 -12.82
CA GLN A 89 -9.83 0.65 -13.39
C GLN A 89 -10.90 0.78 -12.32
N SER A 90 -11.84 1.70 -12.61
CA SER A 90 -13.00 2.02 -11.80
C SER A 90 -13.89 0.83 -11.53
#